data_AF-A0A914DWF7-F1
#
_entry.id   AF-A0A914DWF7-F1
#
_cell.length_a   1.000
_cell.length_b   1.000
_cell.length_c   1.000
_cell.angle_alpha   90.00
_cell.angle_beta   90.00
_cell.angle_gamma   90.00
#
_symmetry.space_group_name_H-M   'P 1'
#
loop_
_entity.id
_entity.type
_entity.pdbx_description
1 polymer ?
#
loop_
_entity_poly.entity_id
_entity_poly.type
_entity_poly.pdbx_seq_one_letter_code
_entity_poly.pdbx_strand_id
1 'polypeptide(L)'
;MSSREVDLPKAMGLVQGAGTIGMVLAPALQLGIMKIGYPGIPFLFGTRLNLYTVPVFISISLAIIGTFLIIFCFDGKMRIRRKDIALENVSNEKFEEKELLEVTTKEKICYDKLAVAMCMFTQVVMGLVIIILTTVMPPHSMMVFEWTSEQAVLWSSIGTLMVGFCIITTIGSYVCCRLGQRVASRDGIIFGLIVILIFFTTTYPWSFYGKSIPYKHPRGVDSSNFTITDLNLSDNSLDLVGCPLEYKWCETTPPIHYLLFRRIFNAVGIIIQIVAPIGLSKVYAQTGVIYIWQFIVAVILTCGILWLIFYKRMISYKTRKERFDKESSIN
;
A
#
# COMPACT_ATOMS: atom_id res chain seq x y z
N MET A 1 -7.58 25.71 -16.19
CA MET A 1 -7.33 26.52 -14.97
C MET A 1 -5.88 26.31 -14.55
N SER A 2 -5.08 27.37 -14.49
CA SER A 2 -3.69 27.24 -14.04
C SER A 2 -3.66 27.15 -12.52
N SER A 3 -3.25 26.01 -11.96
CA SER A 3 -3.14 25.79 -10.52
C SER A 3 -2.13 26.76 -9.92
N ARG A 4 -2.50 27.46 -8.84
CA ARG A 4 -1.57 28.26 -8.03
C ARG A 4 -0.79 27.32 -7.10
N GLU A 5 0.40 27.71 -6.63
CA GLU A 5 1.15 26.93 -5.63
C GLU A 5 0.34 26.66 -4.35
N VAL A 6 -0.60 27.56 -4.04
CA VAL A 6 -1.56 27.45 -2.93
C VAL A 6 -2.55 26.28 -3.12
N ASP A 7 -2.78 25.84 -4.36
CA ASP A 7 -3.70 24.75 -4.70
C ASP A 7 -3.00 23.38 -4.77
N LEU A 8 -1.67 23.34 -4.81
CA LEU A 8 -0.86 22.11 -4.82
C LEU A 8 -1.22 21.12 -3.69
N PRO A 9 -1.33 21.54 -2.40
CA PRO A 9 -1.71 20.62 -1.34
C PRO A 9 -3.13 20.07 -1.49
N LYS A 10 -4.06 20.86 -2.06
CA LYS A 10 -5.43 20.41 -2.34
C LYS A 10 -5.46 19.40 -3.48
N ALA A 11 -4.68 19.63 -4.54
CA ALA A 11 -4.54 18.70 -5.66
C ALA A 11 -3.90 17.37 -5.21
N MET A 12 -2.81 17.42 -4.44
CA MET A 12 -2.19 16.23 -3.85
C MET A 12 -3.13 15.50 -2.89
N GLY A 13 -3.95 16.22 -2.12
CA GLY A 13 -5.00 15.65 -1.29
C GLY A 13 -6.10 14.96 -2.10
N LEU A 14 -6.53 15.56 -3.22
CA LEU A 14 -7.52 14.98 -4.13
C LEU A 14 -7.01 13.69 -4.79
N VAL A 15 -5.75 13.67 -5.23
CA VAL A 15 -5.12 12.48 -5.82
C VAL A 15 -5.06 11.34 -4.81
N GLN A 16 -4.64 11.61 -3.56
CA GLN A 16 -4.61 10.60 -2.50
C GLN A 16 -6.02 10.15 -2.07
N GLY A 17 -6.99 11.08 -2.05
CA GLY A 17 -8.40 10.77 -1.80
C GLY A 17 -9.00 9.86 -2.86
N ALA A 18 -8.74 10.14 -4.15
CA ALA A 18 -9.17 9.29 -5.26
C ALA A 18 -8.58 7.87 -5.18
N GLY A 19 -7.29 7.75 -4.80
CA GLY A 19 -6.66 6.45 -4.53
C GLY A 19 -7.36 5.66 -3.43
N THR A 20 -7.76 6.33 -2.34
CA THR A 20 -8.50 5.70 -1.22
C THR A 20 -9.89 5.22 -1.67
N ILE A 21 -10.60 6.00 -2.48
CA ILE A 21 -11.89 5.60 -3.06
C ILE A 21 -11.72 4.36 -3.94
N GLY A 22 -10.67 4.33 -4.76
CA GLY A 22 -10.33 3.15 -5.58
C GLY A 22 -10.07 1.90 -4.73
N MET A 23 -9.41 2.05 -3.57
CA MET A 23 -9.14 0.95 -2.64
C MET A 23 -10.41 0.37 -1.98
N VAL A 24 -11.49 1.13 -1.88
CA VAL A 24 -12.80 0.63 -1.41
C VAL A 24 -13.61 0.05 -2.57
N LEU A 25 -13.66 0.75 -3.70
CA LEU A 25 -14.46 0.34 -4.85
C LEU A 25 -13.95 -0.96 -5.48
N ALA A 26 -12.64 -1.15 -5.59
CA ALA A 26 -12.09 -2.33 -6.25
C ALA A 26 -12.45 -3.65 -5.53
N PRO A 27 -12.25 -3.80 -4.21
CA PRO A 27 -12.73 -4.97 -3.46
C PRO A 27 -14.26 -5.10 -3.43
N ALA A 28 -15.01 -4.00 -3.40
CA ALA A 28 -16.47 -4.05 -3.45
C ALA A 28 -16.96 -4.67 -4.77
N LEU A 29 -16.37 -4.25 -5.89
CA LEU A 29 -16.61 -4.86 -7.20
C LEU A 29 -16.17 -6.32 -7.22
N GLN A 30 -15.00 -6.63 -6.64
CA GLN A 30 -14.48 -8.00 -6.54
C GLN A 30 -15.47 -8.93 -5.81
N LEU A 31 -16.07 -8.48 -4.70
CA LEU A 31 -17.11 -9.26 -3.99
C LEU A 31 -18.36 -9.50 -4.84
N GLY A 32 -18.74 -8.52 -5.67
CA GLY A 32 -19.83 -8.68 -6.63
C GLY A 32 -19.53 -9.75 -7.69
N ILE A 33 -18.28 -9.77 -8.18
CA ILE A 33 -17.80 -10.71 -9.20
C ILE A 33 -17.75 -12.15 -8.67
N MET A 34 -17.56 -12.36 -7.37
CA MET A 34 -17.58 -13.70 -6.76
C MET A 34 -18.89 -14.47 -6.99
N LYS A 35 -20.02 -13.78 -7.23
CA LYS A 35 -21.29 -14.45 -7.54
C LYS A 35 -21.27 -15.26 -8.83
N ILE A 36 -20.31 -14.99 -9.73
CA ILE A 36 -20.17 -15.71 -11.01
C ILE A 36 -19.53 -17.10 -10.80
N GLY A 37 -18.71 -17.28 -9.75
CA GLY A 37 -18.04 -18.54 -9.41
C GLY A 37 -17.09 -19.09 -10.49
N TYR A 38 -16.54 -20.28 -10.24
CA TYR A 38 -15.85 -21.11 -11.24
C TYR A 38 -16.76 -22.28 -11.68
N PRO A 39 -16.78 -22.71 -12.98
CA PRO A 39 -15.94 -22.32 -14.13
C PRO A 39 -16.43 -21.08 -14.89
N GLY A 40 -17.46 -20.40 -14.40
CA GLY A 40 -17.97 -19.15 -14.96
C GLY A 40 -18.82 -19.31 -16.21
N ILE A 41 -19.19 -18.17 -16.81
CA ILE A 41 -20.11 -18.09 -17.96
C ILE A 41 -19.29 -18.04 -19.26
N PRO A 42 -19.61 -18.84 -20.30
CA PRO A 42 -18.94 -18.74 -21.58
C PRO A 42 -19.16 -17.36 -22.22
N PHE A 43 -18.09 -16.76 -22.72
CA PHE A 43 -18.08 -15.43 -23.32
C PHE A 43 -17.30 -15.43 -24.64
N LEU A 44 -17.18 -14.27 -25.28
CA LEU A 44 -16.59 -14.12 -26.61
C LEU A 44 -15.18 -14.75 -26.73
N PHE A 45 -14.86 -15.18 -27.96
CA PHE A 45 -13.55 -15.76 -28.34
C PHE A 45 -13.14 -17.00 -27.53
N GLY A 46 -14.10 -17.82 -27.07
CA GLY A 46 -13.81 -19.07 -26.35
C GLY A 46 -13.29 -18.86 -24.93
N THR A 47 -13.34 -17.64 -24.41
CA THR A 47 -12.96 -17.32 -23.03
C THR A 47 -14.15 -17.50 -22.09
N ARG A 48 -13.91 -17.94 -20.84
CA ARG A 48 -14.95 -18.01 -19.80
C ARG A 48 -14.79 -16.84 -18.84
N LEU A 49 -15.88 -16.10 -18.61
CA LEU A 49 -15.97 -15.10 -17.56
C LEU A 49 -16.12 -15.80 -16.23
N ASN A 50 -15.02 -15.91 -15.51
CA ASN A 50 -14.95 -16.43 -14.15
C ASN A 50 -14.39 -15.36 -13.21
N LEU A 51 -14.30 -15.69 -11.92
CA LEU A 51 -13.76 -14.83 -10.86
C LEU A 51 -12.38 -14.21 -11.18
N TYR A 52 -11.57 -14.87 -12.00
CA TYR A 52 -10.20 -14.44 -12.32
C TYR A 52 -10.13 -13.56 -13.58
N THR A 53 -10.98 -13.80 -14.57
CA THR A 53 -10.94 -13.08 -15.86
C THR A 53 -11.74 -11.78 -15.83
N VAL A 54 -12.87 -11.73 -15.12
CA VAL A 54 -13.75 -10.54 -15.06
C VAL A 54 -13.02 -9.28 -14.53
N PRO A 55 -12.20 -9.35 -13.46
CA PRO A 55 -11.44 -8.19 -12.98
C PRO A 55 -10.47 -7.63 -14.01
N VAL A 56 -9.90 -8.49 -14.87
CA VAL A 56 -8.98 -8.09 -15.94
C VAL A 56 -9.70 -7.21 -16.96
N PHE A 57 -10.89 -7.61 -17.40
CA PHE A 57 -11.68 -6.82 -18.34
C PHE A 57 -12.10 -5.46 -17.77
N ILE A 58 -12.53 -5.43 -16.50
CA ILE A 58 -12.87 -4.16 -15.81
C ILE A 58 -11.64 -3.25 -15.75
N SER A 59 -10.46 -3.79 -15.42
CA SER A 59 -9.22 -3.02 -15.39
C SER A 59 -8.85 -2.46 -16.76
N ILE A 60 -9.01 -3.23 -17.83
CA ILE A 60 -8.76 -2.78 -19.21
C ILE A 60 -9.73 -1.66 -19.58
N SER A 61 -11.02 -1.81 -19.27
CA SER A 61 -12.03 -0.77 -19.55
C SER A 61 -11.72 0.53 -18.80
N LEU A 62 -11.38 0.47 -17.51
CA LEU A 62 -10.99 1.65 -16.73
C LEU A 62 -9.72 2.32 -17.28
N ALA A 63 -8.74 1.54 -17.72
CA ALA A 63 -7.53 2.07 -18.33
C ALA A 63 -7.80 2.80 -19.65
N ILE A 64 -8.68 2.26 -20.50
CA ILE A 64 -9.11 2.90 -21.75
C ILE A 64 -9.84 4.22 -21.45
N ILE A 65 -10.78 4.21 -20.52
CA ILE A 65 -11.52 5.43 -20.11
C ILE A 65 -10.56 6.48 -19.55
N GLY A 66 -9.64 6.08 -18.66
CA GLY A 66 -8.64 6.99 -18.10
C GLY A 66 -7.74 7.61 -19.16
N THR A 67 -7.29 6.80 -20.11
CA THR A 67 -6.48 7.27 -21.25
C THR A 67 -7.27 8.24 -22.13
N PHE A 68 -8.53 7.94 -22.41
CA PHE A 68 -9.42 8.82 -23.16
C PHE A 68 -9.60 10.17 -22.46
N LEU A 69 -9.86 10.18 -21.15
CA LEU A 69 -9.99 11.42 -20.37
C LEU A 69 -8.69 12.25 -20.39
N ILE A 70 -7.53 11.61 -20.34
CA ILE A 70 -6.25 12.31 -20.45
C ILE A 70 -6.09 12.91 -21.86
N ILE A 71 -6.37 12.16 -22.92
CA ILE A 71 -6.18 12.66 -24.30
C ILE A 71 -7.14 13.80 -24.63
N PHE A 72 -8.42 13.68 -24.27
CA PHE A 72 -9.46 14.60 -24.73
C PHE A 72 -9.84 15.69 -23.72
N CYS A 73 -9.69 15.44 -22.42
CA CYS A 73 -10.11 16.40 -21.38
C CYS A 73 -8.94 17.12 -20.70
N PHE A 74 -7.70 16.60 -20.76
CA PHE A 74 -6.55 17.25 -20.12
C PHE A 74 -5.95 18.33 -21.04
N ASP A 75 -6.20 19.60 -20.72
CA ASP A 75 -5.50 20.72 -21.36
C ASP A 75 -4.08 20.82 -20.77
N GLY A 76 -3.13 20.13 -21.41
CA GLY A 76 -1.72 20.05 -21.01
C GLY A 76 -0.92 21.36 -21.06
N LYS A 77 -1.59 22.49 -21.26
CA LYS A 77 -0.99 23.82 -21.24
C LYS A 77 -0.62 24.20 -19.80
N MET A 78 0.62 23.87 -19.41
CA MET A 78 1.30 24.44 -18.24
C MET A 78 1.45 25.96 -18.43
N ARG A 79 0.42 26.73 -18.07
CA ARG A 79 0.51 28.19 -18.03
C ARG A 79 1.36 28.57 -16.82
N ILE A 80 2.68 28.67 -16.98
CA ILE A 80 3.55 29.29 -15.98
C ILE A 80 3.13 30.76 -15.87
N ARG A 81 2.20 31.07 -14.97
CA ARG A 81 1.76 32.44 -14.71
C ARG A 81 2.81 33.10 -13.83
N ARG A 82 3.87 33.60 -14.47
CA ARG A 82 4.95 34.45 -13.92
C ARG A 82 4.47 35.86 -13.50
N LYS A 83 3.15 36.08 -13.43
CA LYS A 83 2.51 37.36 -13.09
C LYS A 83 1.78 37.16 -11.79
N ASP A 84 2.39 37.62 -10.70
CA ASP A 84 1.74 38.18 -9.50
C ASP A 84 2.80 38.86 -8.58
N ILE A 85 4.12 38.71 -8.83
CA ILE A 85 5.18 39.43 -8.08
C ILE A 85 5.70 40.70 -8.80
N ALA A 86 5.48 40.86 -10.11
CA ALA A 86 6.14 41.91 -10.90
C ALA A 86 5.24 43.07 -11.39
N LEU A 87 3.94 43.12 -11.05
CA LEU A 87 3.01 44.08 -11.67
C LEU A 87 2.24 45.00 -10.71
N GLU A 88 2.65 45.10 -9.45
CA GLU A 88 2.06 46.10 -8.52
C GLU A 88 3.07 47.14 -8.03
N ASN A 89 4.39 46.88 -8.13
CA ASN A 89 5.42 47.83 -7.70
C ASN A 89 6.24 48.47 -8.82
N VAL A 90 5.95 48.20 -10.10
CA VAL A 90 6.66 48.81 -11.24
C VAL A 90 5.75 49.82 -11.93
N SER A 91 5.33 50.83 -11.18
CA SER A 91 4.86 52.09 -11.77
C SER A 91 5.99 53.12 -11.91
N ASN A 92 7.21 52.83 -11.46
CA ASN A 92 8.36 53.69 -11.75
C ASN A 92 9.67 52.89 -11.87
N GLU A 93 10.41 53.27 -12.91
CA GLU A 93 11.80 52.94 -13.24
C GLU A 93 12.13 51.53 -13.79
N LYS A 94 13.01 51.55 -14.79
CA LYS A 94 13.53 50.43 -15.57
C LYS A 94 14.28 49.47 -14.65
N PHE A 95 13.56 48.54 -14.04
CA PHE A 95 14.15 47.44 -13.29
C PHE A 95 14.80 46.45 -14.27
N GLU A 96 16.13 46.33 -14.23
CA GLU A 96 16.88 45.43 -15.09
C GLU A 96 16.45 43.97 -14.87
N GLU A 97 16.18 43.27 -15.97
CA GLU A 97 15.83 41.84 -16.01
C GLU A 97 16.85 40.94 -15.29
N LYS A 98 18.10 41.41 -15.13
CA LYS A 98 19.17 40.73 -14.39
C LYS A 98 18.96 40.75 -12.87
N GLU A 99 18.47 41.84 -12.27
CA GLU A 99 18.25 41.89 -10.82
C GLU A 99 17.04 41.04 -10.40
N LEU A 100 16.00 40.96 -11.24
CA LEU A 100 14.86 40.06 -10.99
C LEU A 100 15.29 38.59 -11.05
N LEU A 101 16.18 38.23 -11.99
CA LEU A 101 16.75 36.89 -12.09
C LEU A 101 17.60 36.56 -10.84
N GLU A 102 18.35 37.52 -10.31
CA GLU A 102 19.13 37.34 -9.08
C GLU A 102 18.26 37.22 -7.82
N VAL A 103 17.19 38.01 -7.69
CA VAL A 103 16.23 37.91 -6.57
C VAL A 103 15.48 36.57 -6.62
N THR A 104 15.09 36.11 -7.81
CA THR A 104 14.41 34.81 -8.00
C THR A 104 15.36 33.62 -7.79
N THR A 105 16.65 33.79 -8.06
CA THR A 105 17.68 32.75 -7.80
C THR A 105 18.10 32.71 -6.33
N LYS A 106 17.94 33.82 -5.60
CA LYS A 106 18.36 33.95 -4.18
C LYS A 106 17.37 33.40 -3.16
N GLU A 107 16.11 33.13 -3.50
CA GLU A 107 15.23 32.35 -2.62
C GLU A 107 15.59 30.85 -2.73
N LYS A 108 16.83 30.53 -2.35
CA LYS A 108 17.31 29.16 -2.20
C LYS A 108 16.53 28.58 -1.03
N ILE A 109 15.40 27.94 -1.30
CA ILE A 109 14.68 27.14 -0.31
C ILE A 109 15.65 26.06 0.16
N CYS A 110 16.36 26.34 1.25
CA CYS A 110 17.27 25.43 1.91
C CYS A 110 16.43 24.37 2.62
N TYR A 111 15.93 23.42 1.85
CA TYR A 111 15.33 22.23 2.41
C TYR A 111 16.42 21.33 2.97
N ASP A 112 16.09 20.68 4.06
CA ASP A 112 17.01 19.79 4.74
C ASP A 112 17.14 18.49 3.93
N LYS A 113 18.21 18.38 3.13
CA LYS A 113 18.46 17.21 2.26
C LYS A 113 18.40 15.89 3.03
N LEU A 114 18.84 15.89 4.29
CA LEU A 114 18.79 14.71 5.14
C LEU A 114 17.35 14.35 5.52
N ALA A 115 16.50 15.33 5.85
CA ALA A 115 15.10 15.08 6.17
C ALA A 115 14.33 14.55 4.94
N VAL A 116 14.62 15.08 3.74
CA VAL A 116 14.03 14.58 2.49
C VAL A 116 14.47 13.15 2.20
N ALA A 117 15.76 12.84 2.35
CA ALA A 117 16.28 11.48 2.20
C ALA A 117 15.62 10.50 3.18
N MET A 118 15.39 10.91 4.42
CA MET A 118 14.68 10.13 5.43
C MET A 118 13.22 9.86 5.06
N CYS A 119 12.49 10.87 4.55
CA CYS A 119 11.14 10.68 4.04
C CYS A 119 11.11 9.72 2.84
N MET A 120 12.05 9.84 1.91
CA MET A 120 12.18 8.92 0.77
C MET A 120 12.49 7.49 1.22
N PHE A 121 13.42 7.32 2.18
CA PHE A 121 13.72 6.01 2.76
C PHE A 121 12.49 5.38 3.42
N THR A 122 11.75 6.17 4.19
CA THR A 122 10.49 5.73 4.82
C THR A 122 9.49 5.28 3.76
N GLN A 123 9.36 6.03 2.66
CA GLN A 123 8.49 5.66 1.54
C GLN A 123 8.91 4.32 0.90
N VAL A 124 10.20 4.08 0.74
CA VAL A 124 10.74 2.80 0.21
C VAL A 124 10.42 1.65 1.16
N VAL A 125 10.64 1.82 2.47
CA VAL A 125 10.34 0.81 3.48
C VAL A 125 8.85 0.45 3.48
N MET A 126 7.98 1.46 3.44
CA MET A 126 6.54 1.24 3.41
C MET A 126 6.09 0.56 2.10
N GLY A 127 6.68 0.94 0.96
CA GLY A 127 6.44 0.27 -0.32
C GLY A 127 6.84 -1.21 -0.30
N LEU A 128 8.01 -1.52 0.29
CA LEU A 128 8.49 -2.90 0.44
C LEU A 128 7.56 -3.74 1.32
N VAL A 129 7.16 -3.22 2.49
CA VAL A 129 6.20 -3.87 3.39
C VAL A 129 4.96 -4.30 2.62
N ILE A 130 4.43 -3.42 1.77
CA ILE A 130 3.14 -3.67 1.15
C ILE A 130 3.24 -4.63 -0.03
N ILE A 131 4.33 -4.57 -0.77
CA ILE A 131 4.58 -5.57 -1.80
C ILE A 131 4.66 -6.95 -1.13
N ILE A 132 5.37 -7.09 -0.02
CA ILE A 132 5.44 -8.36 0.74
C ILE A 132 4.03 -8.79 1.17
N LEU A 133 3.24 -7.91 1.77
CA LEU A 133 1.90 -8.26 2.25
C LEU A 133 0.94 -8.64 1.13
N THR A 134 1.00 -7.97 -0.01
CA THR A 134 0.06 -8.24 -1.12
C THR A 134 0.44 -9.47 -1.93
N THR A 135 1.72 -9.80 -2.02
CA THR A 135 2.21 -10.90 -2.88
C THR A 135 2.38 -12.20 -2.11
N VAL A 136 2.83 -12.13 -0.85
CA VAL A 136 3.11 -13.32 -0.03
C VAL A 136 1.88 -13.76 0.75
N MET A 137 1.03 -12.83 1.22
CA MET A 137 -0.09 -13.21 2.10
C MET A 137 -1.18 -14.04 1.42
N PRO A 138 -1.58 -13.81 0.16
CA PRO A 138 -2.57 -14.67 -0.48
C PRO A 138 -2.13 -16.15 -0.55
N PRO A 139 -0.95 -16.51 -1.13
CA PRO A 139 -0.52 -17.91 -1.15
C PRO A 139 -0.22 -18.44 0.26
N HIS A 140 0.31 -17.61 1.16
CA HIS A 140 0.55 -18.02 2.54
C HIS A 140 -0.77 -18.39 3.27
N SER A 141 -1.83 -17.60 3.10
CA SER A 141 -3.14 -17.86 3.72
C SER A 141 -3.81 -19.12 3.16
N MET A 142 -3.67 -19.39 1.85
CA MET A 142 -4.17 -20.62 1.23
C MET A 142 -3.47 -21.87 1.80
N MET A 143 -2.17 -21.77 2.10
CA MET A 143 -1.40 -22.90 2.63
C MET A 143 -1.61 -23.11 4.13
N VAL A 144 -1.65 -22.04 4.94
CA VAL A 144 -1.78 -22.15 6.40
C VAL A 144 -3.21 -22.47 6.83
N PHE A 145 -4.22 -21.93 6.14
CA PHE A 145 -5.63 -22.10 6.49
C PHE A 145 -6.39 -23.04 5.56
N GLU A 146 -5.70 -23.70 4.63
CA GLU A 146 -6.30 -24.62 3.66
C GLU A 146 -7.46 -23.96 2.88
N TRP A 147 -7.34 -22.66 2.62
CA TRP A 147 -8.36 -21.91 1.90
C TRP A 147 -8.27 -22.20 0.40
N THR A 148 -9.44 -22.34 -0.23
CA THR A 148 -9.52 -22.31 -1.68
C THR A 148 -9.22 -20.91 -2.21
N SER A 149 -8.81 -20.84 -3.47
CA SER A 149 -8.55 -19.57 -4.16
C SER A 149 -9.74 -18.60 -4.08
N GLU A 150 -10.97 -19.11 -4.13
CA GLU A 150 -12.19 -18.30 -3.96
C GLU A 150 -12.33 -17.74 -2.54
N GLN A 151 -12.08 -18.55 -1.51
CA GLN A 151 -12.16 -18.12 -0.10
C GLN A 151 -11.07 -17.10 0.24
N ALA A 152 -9.85 -17.29 -0.26
CA ALA A 152 -8.76 -16.35 -0.07
C ALA A 152 -9.08 -14.97 -0.69
N VAL A 153 -9.68 -14.96 -1.89
CA VAL A 153 -10.13 -13.72 -2.55
C VAL A 153 -11.26 -13.05 -1.77
N LEU A 154 -12.21 -13.82 -1.25
CA LEU A 154 -13.32 -13.32 -0.42
C LEU A 154 -12.81 -12.64 0.85
N TRP A 155 -11.97 -13.33 1.62
CA TRP A 155 -11.46 -12.82 2.88
C TRP A 155 -10.55 -11.61 2.70
N SER A 156 -9.73 -11.61 1.65
CA SER A 156 -8.91 -10.45 1.27
C SER A 156 -9.76 -9.23 0.89
N SER A 157 -10.86 -9.46 0.18
CA SER A 157 -11.75 -8.39 -0.26
C SER A 157 -12.53 -7.78 0.91
N ILE A 158 -13.04 -8.60 1.83
CA ILE A 158 -13.69 -8.13 3.07
C ILE A 158 -12.68 -7.34 3.92
N GLY A 159 -11.46 -7.84 4.07
CA GLY A 159 -10.41 -7.18 4.83
C GLY A 159 -10.06 -5.80 4.29
N THR A 160 -9.86 -5.71 2.98
CA THR A 160 -9.52 -4.45 2.32
C THR A 160 -10.66 -3.43 2.43
N LEU A 161 -11.92 -3.87 2.36
CA LEU A 161 -13.06 -2.98 2.61
C LEU A 161 -13.05 -2.40 4.03
N MET A 162 -12.79 -3.22 5.04
CA MET A 162 -12.70 -2.75 6.43
C MET A 162 -11.62 -1.68 6.58
N VAL A 163 -10.43 -1.90 6.02
CA VAL A 163 -9.37 -0.88 6.04
C VAL A 163 -9.80 0.38 5.30
N GLY A 164 -10.39 0.25 4.12
CA GLY A 164 -10.86 1.40 3.35
C GLY A 164 -11.87 2.26 4.11
N PHE A 165 -12.79 1.64 4.87
CA PHE A 165 -13.67 2.36 5.80
C PHE A 165 -12.91 3.02 6.96
N CYS A 166 -11.90 2.35 7.54
CA CYS A 166 -11.02 2.95 8.55
C CYS A 166 -10.25 4.17 8.00
N ILE A 167 -9.83 4.15 6.74
CA ILE A 167 -9.15 5.29 6.11
C ILE A 167 -10.14 6.43 5.87
N ILE A 168 -11.33 6.15 5.33
CA ILE A 168 -12.37 7.18 5.12
C ILE A 168 -12.77 7.84 6.43
N THR A 169 -12.96 7.06 7.50
CA THR A 169 -13.27 7.59 8.83
C THR A 169 -12.12 8.40 9.41
N THR A 170 -10.87 7.96 9.20
CA THR A 170 -9.69 8.74 9.59
C THR A 170 -9.64 10.07 8.84
N ILE A 171 -9.76 10.07 7.50
CA ILE A 171 -9.80 11.29 6.68
C ILE A 171 -10.97 12.20 7.10
N GLY A 172 -12.16 11.62 7.31
CA GLY A 172 -13.33 12.32 7.81
C GLY A 172 -13.08 12.97 9.17
N SER A 173 -12.40 12.29 10.08
CA SER A 173 -12.01 12.87 11.37
C SER A 173 -10.99 14.01 11.22
N TYR A 174 -10.04 13.91 10.28
CA TYR A 174 -9.11 14.99 9.97
C TYR A 174 -9.83 16.24 9.44
N VAL A 175 -10.85 16.07 8.61
CA VAL A 175 -11.64 17.17 8.02
C VAL A 175 -12.66 17.76 9.01
N CYS A 176 -13.47 16.91 9.64
CA CYS A 176 -14.55 17.33 10.55
C CYS A 176 -14.03 17.79 11.92
N CYS A 177 -13.03 17.09 12.50
CA CYS A 177 -12.54 17.38 13.84
C CYS A 177 -11.25 18.22 13.86
N ARG A 178 -10.76 18.68 12.69
CA ARG A 178 -9.48 19.39 12.52
C ARG A 178 -8.31 18.67 13.21
N LEU A 179 -8.31 17.33 13.18
CA LEU A 179 -7.32 16.51 13.90
C LEU A 179 -5.88 16.82 13.50
N GLY A 180 -5.66 17.29 12.27
CA GLY A 180 -4.35 17.72 11.77
C GLY A 180 -3.77 18.97 12.44
N GLN A 181 -4.57 19.71 13.22
CA GLN A 181 -4.08 20.78 14.10
C GLN A 181 -3.73 20.27 15.51
N ARG A 182 -4.28 19.12 15.93
CA ARG A 182 -4.06 18.53 17.26
C ARG A 182 -2.96 17.48 17.29
N VAL A 183 -2.76 16.75 16.20
CA VAL A 183 -1.76 15.68 16.10
C VAL A 183 -0.61 16.16 15.23
N ALA A 184 0.59 16.21 15.79
CA ALA A 184 1.78 16.50 15.01
C ALA A 184 2.01 15.35 14.00
N SER A 185 2.20 15.69 12.72
CA SER A 185 2.35 14.70 11.64
C SER A 185 3.47 13.68 11.89
N ARG A 186 4.46 14.06 12.71
CA ARG A 186 5.62 13.25 13.10
C ARG A 186 5.23 12.10 14.03
N ASP A 187 4.33 12.36 14.96
CA ASP A 187 3.88 11.36 15.93
C ASP A 187 2.97 10.33 15.26
N GLY A 188 2.22 10.75 14.23
CA GLY A 188 1.45 9.84 13.38
C GLY A 188 2.31 8.83 12.61
N ILE A 189 3.46 9.26 12.07
CA ILE A 189 4.38 8.35 11.35
C ILE A 189 5.01 7.33 12.31
N ILE A 190 5.44 7.77 13.50
CA ILE A 190 6.01 6.87 14.51
C ILE A 190 4.95 5.87 14.99
N PHE A 191 3.74 6.33 15.26
CA PHE A 191 2.62 5.46 15.62
C PHE A 191 2.37 4.41 14.52
N GLY A 192 2.35 4.81 13.25
CA GLY A 192 2.22 3.89 12.12
C GLY A 192 3.33 2.84 12.06
N LEU A 193 4.60 3.24 12.25
CA LEU A 193 5.73 2.32 12.30
C LEU A 193 5.63 1.33 13.46
N ILE A 194 5.15 1.76 14.63
CA ILE A 194 4.92 0.88 15.79
C ILE A 194 3.81 -0.14 15.51
N VAL A 195 2.69 0.30 14.93
CA VAL A 195 1.58 -0.60 14.56
C VAL A 195 2.04 -1.66 13.55
N ILE A 196 2.82 -1.25 12.55
CA ILE A 196 3.37 -2.18 11.55
C ILE A 196 4.39 -3.15 12.19
N LEU A 197 5.22 -2.66 13.11
CA LEU A 197 6.16 -3.52 13.84
C LEU A 197 5.42 -4.58 14.68
N ILE A 198 4.36 -4.17 15.39
CA ILE A 198 3.51 -5.09 16.15
C ILE A 198 2.86 -6.12 15.21
N PHE A 199 2.36 -5.69 14.05
CA PHE A 199 1.81 -6.59 13.02
C PHE A 199 2.81 -7.68 12.62
N PHE A 200 4.05 -7.33 12.28
CA PHE A 200 5.03 -8.34 11.81
C PHE A 200 5.50 -9.25 12.94
N THR A 201 5.59 -8.73 14.16
CA THR A 201 5.98 -9.50 15.34
C THR A 201 4.90 -10.49 15.75
N THR A 202 3.62 -10.10 15.64
CA THR A 202 2.47 -10.98 15.94
C THR A 202 2.21 -12.01 14.84
N THR A 203 2.47 -11.65 13.59
CA THR A 203 2.34 -12.55 12.43
C THR A 203 3.58 -13.45 12.27
N TYR A 204 4.62 -13.26 13.07
CA TYR A 204 5.79 -14.13 13.03
C TYR A 204 5.42 -15.55 13.48
N PRO A 205 5.80 -16.61 12.74
CA PRO A 205 5.51 -17.99 13.10
C PRO A 205 6.43 -18.44 14.24
N TRP A 206 6.08 -18.06 15.46
CA TRP A 206 6.83 -18.38 16.66
C TRP A 206 6.89 -19.90 16.91
N SER A 207 8.04 -20.38 17.37
CA SER A 207 8.30 -21.81 17.61
C SER A 207 7.35 -22.47 18.62
N PHE A 208 6.64 -21.71 19.45
CA PHE A 208 5.72 -22.25 20.45
C PHE A 208 4.38 -22.74 19.88
N TYR A 209 4.04 -22.47 18.62
CA TYR A 209 2.76 -22.87 18.03
C TYR A 209 2.66 -24.37 17.65
N GLY A 210 3.73 -25.15 17.83
CA GLY A 210 3.70 -26.60 18.14
C GLY A 210 3.24 -27.58 17.05
N LYS A 211 2.61 -27.14 15.95
CA LYS A 211 2.28 -27.98 14.78
C LYS A 211 2.95 -27.40 13.54
N SER A 212 3.20 -28.19 12.50
CA SER A 212 3.73 -27.74 11.21
C SER A 212 2.59 -27.56 10.19
N ILE A 213 2.87 -26.92 9.05
CA ILE A 213 1.88 -26.71 7.99
C ILE A 213 1.64 -28.04 7.24
N PRO A 214 0.39 -28.49 7.07
CA PRO A 214 0.10 -29.73 6.35
C PRO A 214 0.37 -29.59 4.85
N TYR A 215 0.88 -30.67 4.24
CA TYR A 215 1.06 -30.77 2.79
C TYR A 215 -0.30 -30.93 2.07
N LYS A 216 -0.27 -30.74 0.75
CA LYS A 216 -1.46 -30.81 -0.11
C LYS A 216 -2.23 -32.12 0.08
N HIS A 217 -3.51 -32.01 0.41
CA HIS A 217 -4.43 -33.13 0.57
C HIS A 217 -5.84 -32.77 0.02
N PRO A 218 -6.68 -33.78 -0.30
CA PRO A 218 -8.08 -33.54 -0.67
C PRO A 218 -8.86 -32.83 0.43
N ARG A 219 -9.64 -31.81 0.06
CA ARG A 219 -10.47 -31.08 1.03
C ARG A 219 -11.46 -32.04 1.73
N GLY A 220 -11.41 -32.10 3.06
CA GLY A 220 -12.30 -32.93 3.89
C GLY A 220 -11.73 -34.29 4.30
N VAL A 221 -10.46 -34.58 3.96
CA VAL A 221 -9.74 -35.79 4.38
C VAL A 221 -8.63 -35.39 5.36
N ASP A 222 -8.59 -36.02 6.54
CA ASP A 222 -7.52 -35.76 7.52
C ASP A 222 -6.15 -36.19 6.97
N SER A 223 -5.21 -35.24 7.00
CA SER A 223 -3.83 -35.38 6.51
C SER A 223 -3.05 -36.57 7.11
N SER A 224 -3.48 -37.12 8.24
CA SER A 224 -2.84 -38.24 8.92
C SER A 224 -3.12 -39.62 8.31
N ASN A 225 -4.16 -39.77 7.48
CA ASN A 225 -4.59 -41.06 6.92
C ASN A 225 -4.45 -41.14 5.40
N PHE A 226 -3.85 -40.14 4.75
CA PHE A 226 -3.75 -40.07 3.29
C PHE A 226 -2.42 -40.65 2.79
N THR A 227 -2.51 -41.72 2.00
CA THR A 227 -1.37 -42.32 1.29
C THR A 227 -1.37 -41.91 -0.19
N ILE A 228 -0.20 -41.57 -0.72
CA ILE A 228 0.02 -41.09 -2.11
C ILE A 228 -0.57 -42.03 -3.20
N THR A 229 -0.90 -43.27 -2.85
CA THR A 229 -1.51 -44.26 -3.74
C THR A 229 -2.95 -43.96 -4.17
N ASP A 230 -3.65 -43.01 -3.55
CA ASP A 230 -5.04 -42.65 -3.91
C ASP A 230 -5.13 -41.63 -5.08
N LEU A 231 -3.99 -41.24 -5.67
CA LEU A 231 -3.88 -40.36 -6.84
C LEU A 231 -4.34 -40.98 -8.18
N ASN A 232 -5.05 -42.11 -8.14
CA ASN A 232 -5.69 -42.73 -9.31
C ASN A 232 -7.20 -42.40 -9.43
N LEU A 233 -7.66 -41.30 -8.84
CA LEU A 233 -8.99 -40.77 -9.11
C LEU A 233 -8.89 -39.65 -10.14
N SER A 234 -9.13 -40.05 -11.38
CA SER A 234 -9.48 -39.21 -12.53
C SER A 234 -10.81 -38.49 -12.30
N ASP A 235 -10.90 -37.67 -11.26
CA ASP A 235 -12.02 -36.76 -11.09
C ASP A 235 -11.49 -35.33 -11.04
N ASN A 236 -11.80 -34.56 -12.08
CA ASN A 236 -11.33 -33.20 -12.33
C ASN A 236 -11.95 -32.15 -11.36
N SER A 237 -12.50 -32.60 -10.24
CA SER A 237 -13.32 -31.81 -9.31
C SER A 237 -12.80 -31.82 -7.87
N LEU A 238 -11.68 -32.49 -7.58
CA LEU A 238 -11.11 -32.51 -6.23
C LEU A 238 -10.24 -31.27 -6.00
N ASP A 239 -10.72 -30.33 -5.18
CA ASP A 239 -9.93 -29.17 -4.76
C ASP A 239 -8.84 -29.63 -3.77
N LEU A 240 -7.58 -29.66 -4.22
CA LEU A 240 -6.42 -29.89 -3.34
C LEU A 240 -6.06 -28.59 -2.60
N VAL A 241 -5.96 -28.68 -1.27
CA VAL A 241 -5.62 -27.56 -0.37
C VAL A 241 -4.38 -27.89 0.46
N GLY A 242 -3.60 -26.88 0.86
CA GLY A 242 -2.37 -27.05 1.67
C GLY A 242 -1.06 -26.80 0.92
N CYS A 243 0.07 -27.09 1.57
CA CYS A 243 1.41 -26.79 1.06
C CYS A 243 1.88 -27.74 -0.07
N PRO A 244 2.38 -27.24 -1.21
CA PRO A 244 3.04 -28.06 -2.23
C PRO A 244 4.24 -28.85 -1.69
N LEU A 245 4.41 -30.10 -2.14
CA LEU A 245 5.54 -30.98 -1.78
C LEU A 245 6.92 -30.42 -2.17
N GLU A 246 6.96 -29.45 -3.09
CA GLU A 246 8.20 -28.78 -3.52
C GLU A 246 8.80 -27.87 -2.43
N TYR A 247 7.98 -27.44 -1.46
CA TYR A 247 8.39 -26.48 -0.43
C TYR A 247 8.77 -27.17 0.88
N LYS A 248 10.07 -27.43 1.05
CA LYS A 248 10.63 -28.10 2.25
C LYS A 248 10.44 -27.34 3.57
N TRP A 249 10.25 -26.01 3.51
CA TRP A 249 10.08 -25.16 4.70
C TRP A 249 8.72 -25.34 5.39
N CYS A 250 7.79 -26.11 4.81
CA CYS A 250 6.49 -26.38 5.41
C CYS A 250 6.56 -27.27 6.67
N GLU A 251 7.56 -28.15 6.76
CA GLU A 251 7.82 -28.97 7.95
C GLU A 251 8.33 -28.17 9.14
N THR A 252 9.10 -27.11 8.88
CA THR A 252 9.78 -26.32 9.91
C THR A 252 8.98 -25.11 10.38
N THR A 253 7.94 -24.70 9.64
CA THR A 253 7.19 -23.47 9.91
C THR A 253 5.90 -23.79 10.66
N PRO A 254 5.69 -23.24 11.86
CA PRO A 254 4.44 -23.45 12.57
C PRO A 254 3.30 -22.54 12.07
N PRO A 255 2.03 -23.00 12.10
CA PRO A 255 0.89 -22.23 11.64
C PRO A 255 0.52 -21.16 12.68
N ILE A 256 0.05 -20.02 12.18
CA ILE A 256 -0.35 -18.87 12.99
C ILE A 256 -1.84 -19.01 13.35
N HIS A 257 -2.22 -18.56 14.55
CA HIS A 257 -3.62 -18.61 14.99
C HIS A 257 -4.56 -17.79 14.09
N TYR A 258 -5.63 -18.44 13.61
CA TYR A 258 -6.52 -17.91 12.56
C TYR A 258 -7.18 -16.55 12.90
N LEU A 259 -7.64 -16.35 14.15
CA LEU A 259 -8.29 -15.09 14.55
C LEU A 259 -7.30 -13.93 14.59
N LEU A 260 -6.06 -14.20 14.98
CA LEU A 260 -5.04 -13.15 15.08
C LEU A 260 -4.63 -12.72 13.67
N PHE A 261 -4.30 -13.67 12.80
CA PHE A 261 -3.97 -13.39 11.40
C PHE A 261 -5.09 -12.62 10.70
N ARG A 262 -6.34 -13.05 10.85
CA ARG A 262 -7.51 -12.39 10.22
C ARG A 262 -7.70 -10.95 10.67
N ARG A 263 -7.58 -10.67 11.97
CA ARG A 263 -7.79 -9.32 12.53
C ARG A 263 -6.66 -8.37 12.12
N ILE A 264 -5.46 -8.90 11.99
CA ILE A 264 -4.21 -8.15 11.78
C ILE A 264 -4.00 -7.88 10.28
N PHE A 265 -4.27 -8.87 9.42
CA PHE A 265 -4.31 -8.73 7.95
C PHE A 265 -5.33 -7.68 7.48
N ASN A 266 -6.54 -7.71 8.06
CA ASN A 266 -7.62 -6.76 7.77
C ASN A 266 -7.41 -5.36 8.37
N ALA A 267 -6.33 -5.11 9.13
CA ALA A 267 -6.05 -3.79 9.71
C ALA A 267 -4.88 -3.08 9.02
N VAL A 268 -3.98 -3.85 8.38
CA VAL A 268 -2.73 -3.34 7.77
C VAL A 268 -2.80 -3.31 6.23
N GLY A 269 -3.93 -3.72 5.66
CA GLY A 269 -4.16 -3.78 4.22
C GLY A 269 -4.44 -2.44 3.54
N ILE A 270 -3.41 -1.91 2.87
CA ILE A 270 -3.48 -1.14 1.62
C ILE A 270 -3.70 0.39 1.78
N ILE A 271 -2.58 1.09 1.97
CA ILE A 271 -2.24 2.32 1.24
C ILE A 271 -0.84 2.03 0.68
N ILE A 272 -0.57 2.16 -0.63
CA ILE A 272 0.74 2.08 -1.35
C ILE A 272 0.87 0.85 -2.28
N GLN A 273 0.77 1.09 -3.59
CA GLN A 273 1.34 0.27 -4.67
C GLN A 273 2.19 1.24 -5.55
N ILE A 274 3.14 0.87 -6.41
CA ILE A 274 3.16 -0.12 -7.51
C ILE A 274 4.67 -0.46 -7.82
N VAL A 275 4.95 -1.69 -8.30
CA VAL A 275 6.22 -2.23 -8.86
C VAL A 275 7.27 -2.81 -7.88
N ALA A 276 7.08 -4.07 -7.46
CA ALA A 276 8.13 -5.07 -7.14
C ALA A 276 7.70 -6.58 -7.04
N PRO A 277 6.47 -7.04 -7.37
CA PRO A 277 6.08 -8.44 -7.14
C PRO A 277 6.94 -9.55 -7.78
N ILE A 278 7.66 -9.27 -8.87
CA ILE A 278 8.24 -10.33 -9.70
C ILE A 278 9.52 -10.95 -9.07
N GLY A 279 10.28 -10.16 -8.30
CA GLY A 279 11.47 -10.65 -7.60
C GLY A 279 11.13 -11.41 -6.31
N LEU A 280 10.11 -10.94 -5.59
CA LEU A 280 9.77 -11.46 -4.27
C LEU A 280 9.18 -12.88 -4.33
N SER A 281 8.40 -13.20 -5.37
CA SER A 281 7.83 -14.54 -5.57
C SER A 281 8.90 -15.63 -5.71
N LYS A 282 10.05 -15.31 -6.33
CA LYS A 282 11.17 -16.27 -6.46
C LYS A 282 11.89 -16.48 -5.12
N VAL A 283 12.13 -15.40 -4.38
CA VAL A 283 12.74 -15.46 -3.05
C VAL A 283 11.85 -16.23 -2.08
N TYR A 284 10.54 -15.99 -2.13
CA TYR A 284 9.54 -16.70 -1.35
C TYR A 284 9.59 -18.22 -1.57
N ALA A 285 9.64 -18.66 -2.83
CA ALA A 285 9.69 -20.09 -3.16
C ALA A 285 10.95 -20.79 -2.61
N GLN A 286 12.09 -20.10 -2.56
CA GLN A 286 13.37 -20.68 -2.15
C GLN A 286 13.65 -20.61 -0.65
N THR A 287 13.27 -19.50 -0.01
CA THR A 287 13.67 -19.21 1.38
C THR A 287 12.53 -19.38 2.39
N GLY A 288 11.27 -19.35 1.95
CA GLY A 288 10.12 -19.41 2.85
C GLY A 288 9.83 -18.10 3.59
N VAL A 289 8.76 -18.10 4.38
CA VAL A 289 8.18 -16.89 5.00
C VAL A 289 9.06 -16.31 6.11
N ILE A 290 9.74 -17.18 6.87
CA ILE A 290 10.46 -16.80 8.10
C ILE A 290 11.53 -15.76 7.83
N TYR A 291 12.39 -15.99 6.83
CA TYR A 291 13.48 -15.07 6.49
C TYR A 291 12.98 -13.75 5.91
N ILE A 292 11.89 -13.78 5.14
CA ILE A 292 11.24 -12.56 4.63
C ILE A 292 10.73 -11.71 5.80
N TRP A 293 10.13 -12.35 6.81
CA TRP A 293 9.63 -11.68 8.01
C TRP A 293 10.75 -11.10 8.87
N GLN A 294 11.86 -11.82 9.02
CA GLN A 294 13.03 -11.29 9.77
C GLN A 294 13.66 -10.09 9.06
N PHE A 295 13.84 -10.19 7.74
CA PHE A 295 14.38 -9.09 6.93
C PHE A 295 13.51 -7.84 7.04
N ILE A 296 12.18 -7.97 6.91
CA ILE A 296 11.29 -6.80 6.96
C ILE A 296 11.24 -6.17 8.36
N VAL A 297 11.24 -6.99 9.43
CA VAL A 297 11.32 -6.48 10.81
C VAL A 297 12.62 -5.70 11.02
N ALA A 298 13.77 -6.21 10.54
CA ALA A 298 15.05 -5.50 10.65
C ALA A 298 15.03 -4.15 9.90
N VAL A 299 14.44 -4.10 8.71
CA VAL A 299 14.30 -2.87 7.92
C VAL A 299 13.37 -1.85 8.60
N ILE A 300 12.23 -2.30 9.15
CA ILE A 300 11.30 -1.45 9.91
C ILE A 300 11.96 -0.90 11.18
N LEU A 301 12.67 -1.74 11.94
CA LEU A 301 13.40 -1.33 13.14
C LEU A 301 14.46 -0.27 12.81
N THR A 302 15.22 -0.49 11.74
CA THR A 302 16.22 0.48 11.27
C THR A 302 15.57 1.81 10.92
N CYS A 303 14.43 1.79 10.21
CA CYS A 303 13.65 2.99 9.89
C CYS A 303 13.15 3.71 11.15
N GLY A 304 12.61 2.97 12.12
CA GLY A 304 12.15 3.50 13.40
C GLY A 304 13.27 4.15 14.21
N ILE A 305 14.44 3.50 14.30
CA ILE A 305 15.62 4.03 15.00
C ILE A 305 16.07 5.34 14.35
N LEU A 306 16.16 5.39 13.02
CA LEU A 306 16.52 6.62 12.32
C LEU A 306 15.49 7.74 12.54
N TRP A 307 14.19 7.40 12.62
CA TRP A 307 13.14 8.38 12.95
C TRP A 307 13.26 8.93 14.38
N LEU A 308 13.72 8.11 15.33
CA LEU A 308 13.97 8.54 16.71
C LEU A 308 15.22 9.42 16.81
N ILE A 309 16.32 9.04 16.14
CA ILE A 309 17.57 9.83 16.11
C ILE A 309 17.33 11.20 15.48
N PHE A 310 16.65 11.24 14.33
CA PHE A 310 16.30 12.47 13.62
C PHE A 310 14.92 13.01 13.98
N TYR A 311 14.36 12.56 15.11
CA TYR A 311 13.33 13.31 15.80
C TYR A 311 13.89 14.73 16.07
N LYS A 312 13.20 15.76 16.53
CA LYS A 312 13.71 17.16 16.54
C LYS A 312 14.09 17.77 15.16
N ARG A 313 14.75 17.07 14.23
CA ARG A 313 15.13 17.59 12.90
C ARG A 313 13.98 17.58 11.90
N MET A 314 13.09 16.58 11.99
CA MET A 314 11.96 16.39 11.08
C MET A 314 10.75 17.29 11.34
N ILE A 315 10.95 18.62 11.44
CA ILE A 315 9.87 19.59 11.65
C ILE A 315 9.28 20.01 10.29
N SER A 316 7.97 20.21 10.22
CA SER A 316 7.29 20.74 9.01
C SER A 316 7.89 22.09 8.60
N TYR A 317 8.05 22.30 7.29
CA TYR A 317 8.54 23.57 6.75
C TYR A 317 7.71 24.77 7.21
N LYS A 318 6.37 24.61 7.31
CA LYS A 318 5.47 25.65 7.79
C LYS A 318 5.83 26.10 9.21
N THR A 319 6.03 25.14 10.11
CA THR A 319 6.42 25.41 11.50
C THR A 319 7.84 26.00 11.60
N ARG A 320 8.75 25.62 10.68
CA ARG A 320 10.09 26.21 10.61
C ARG A 320 10.04 27.67 10.15
N LYS A 321 9.22 27.98 9.13
CA LYS A 321 9.01 29.34 8.61
C LYS A 321 8.34 30.24 9.65
N GLU A 322 7.28 29.78 10.29
CA GLU A 322 6.60 30.53 11.37
C GLU A 322 7.54 30.86 12.55
N ARG A 323 8.51 30.01 12.86
CA ARG A 323 9.53 30.27 13.88
C ARG A 323 10.54 31.31 13.43
N PHE A 324 11.02 31.21 12.19
CA PHE A 324 11.94 32.17 11.59
C PHE A 324 11.32 33.57 11.49
N ASP A 325 10.06 33.65 11.04
CA ASP A 325 9.32 34.92 10.92
C ASP A 325 9.14 35.57 12.31
N LYS A 326 8.85 34.78 13.36
CA LYS A 326 8.79 35.26 14.76
C LYS A 326 10.13 35.74 15.30
N GLU A 327 11.23 35.07 14.98
CA GLU A 327 12.57 35.50 15.41
C GLU A 327 12.99 36.79 14.68
N SER A 328 12.58 36.98 13.42
CA SER A 328 12.84 38.21 12.66
C SER A 328 11.99 39.40 13.07
N SER A 329 10.84 39.19 13.73
CA SER A 329 9.99 40.29 14.23
C SER A 329 10.38 40.79 15.62
N ILE A 330 11.32 40.11 16.29
CA ILE A 330 11.80 40.45 17.64
C ILE A 330 13.14 41.21 17.60
N ASN A 331 13.86 41.15 16.47
CA ASN A 331 15.09 41.90 16.19
C ASN A 331 14.80 43.11 15.30
#